data_AF-A0A662WQ15-F1
#
_entry.id   AF-A0A662WQ15-F1
#
_cell.length_a   1.000
_cell.length_b   1.000
_cell.length_c   1.000
_cell.angle_alpha   90.00
_cell.angle_beta   90.00
_cell.angle_gamma   90.00
#
_symmetry.space_group_name_H-M   'P 1'
#
loop_
_entity.id
_entity.type
_entity.pdbx_description
1 polymer ?
#
loop_
_entity_poly.entity_id
_entity_poly.type
_entity_poly.pdbx_seq_one_letter_code
_entity_poly.pdbx_strand_id
1 'polypeptide(L)'
;MDSEDHSAVMPVLQALVSVVRDGDFRDVLCFEESSTAEKPYDAAVLDRMIQACDGTIPTKGMLLGHLKYYLQYMYAVSPTEGRVFMKVSQLIHELEACVDGQQSGASVDYAGVAVVIEPEPMSFLVKLEREYDNFNRTIDLETFRHTNAPRKFTPSDLYDAIGATHDSPTKHRSPAASTQRTELLNVMNDILLDTSCMISFAQLVALHKCLLPPSGGRGGVIRTDSAVGYASSGVYRVFLPAGEVSAALQSFVQAINRWKQRPLLCAYYAFAVLVFYIHPFHDGNGRCARLLGNVVAKKFGYRPILRASDKTLQVGEFMQKTVVAMEIAR
;
A
#
# COMPACT_ATOMS: atom_id res chain seq x y z
N MET A 1 11.19 15.83 8.17
CA MET A 1 10.44 16.81 7.39
C MET A 1 8.99 16.71 7.78
N ASP A 2 8.39 17.84 8.16
CA ASP A 2 6.94 17.96 8.23
C ASP A 2 6.35 18.26 6.84
N SER A 3 5.02 18.43 6.73
CA SER A 3 4.37 18.75 5.45
C SER A 3 4.74 20.13 4.90
N GLU A 4 5.18 21.04 5.78
CA GLU A 4 5.64 22.39 5.43
C GLU A 4 7.01 22.33 4.76
N ASP A 5 7.93 21.52 5.30
CA ASP A 5 9.24 21.23 4.70
C ASP A 5 9.10 20.61 3.31
N HIS A 6 8.19 19.65 3.13
CA HIS A 6 7.95 19.03 1.84
C HIS A 6 7.45 20.05 0.81
N SER A 7 6.53 20.92 1.21
CA SER A 7 5.98 21.99 0.35
C SER A 7 7.05 23.02 -0.02
N ALA A 8 7.97 23.33 0.89
CA ALA A 8 9.05 24.29 0.67
C ALA A 8 10.09 23.81 -0.36
N VAL A 9 10.32 22.50 -0.47
CA VAL A 9 11.29 21.92 -1.41
C VAL A 9 10.71 21.80 -2.83
N MET A 10 9.38 21.76 -2.99
CA MET A 10 8.73 21.54 -4.28
C MET A 10 9.08 22.54 -5.39
N PRO A 11 9.12 23.87 -5.14
CA PRO A 11 9.51 24.84 -6.17
C PRO A 11 10.92 24.61 -6.72
N VAL A 12 11.85 24.16 -5.86
CA VAL A 12 13.23 23.88 -6.24
C VAL A 12 13.30 22.65 -7.14
N LEU A 13 12.63 21.56 -6.77
CA LEU A 13 12.58 20.34 -7.59
C LEU A 13 11.91 20.61 -8.94
N GLN A 14 10.84 21.40 -8.96
CA GLN A 14 10.14 21.78 -10.18
C GLN A 14 11.02 22.63 -11.11
N ALA A 15 11.77 23.59 -10.55
CA ALA A 15 12.71 24.40 -11.33
C ALA A 15 13.80 23.51 -11.94
N LEU A 16 14.38 22.59 -11.17
CA LEU A 16 15.42 21.68 -11.67
C LEU A 16 14.92 20.76 -12.78
N VAL A 17 13.73 20.17 -12.67
CA VAL A 17 13.12 19.37 -13.75
C VAL A 17 12.86 20.22 -14.99
N SER A 18 12.44 21.47 -14.83
CA SER A 18 12.23 22.39 -15.95
C SER A 18 13.54 22.65 -16.70
N VAL A 19 14.64 22.91 -15.98
CA VAL A 19 15.98 23.11 -16.57
C VAL A 19 16.45 21.84 -17.32
N VAL A 20 16.19 20.65 -16.78
CA VAL A 20 16.48 19.37 -17.48
C VAL A 20 15.68 19.26 -18.77
N ARG A 21 14.37 19.54 -18.72
CA ARG A 21 13.45 19.48 -19.86
C ARG A 21 13.83 20.47 -20.97
N ASP A 22 14.28 21.66 -20.60
CA ASP A 22 14.66 22.71 -21.54
C ASP A 22 16.00 22.40 -22.26
N GLY A 23 16.70 21.34 -21.83
CA GLY A 23 17.83 20.75 -22.54
C GLY A 23 19.20 21.14 -22.00
N ASP A 24 19.28 21.84 -20.86
CA ASP A 24 20.55 22.26 -20.25
C ASP A 24 21.39 21.08 -19.72
N PHE A 25 20.80 19.89 -19.65
CA PHE A 25 21.44 18.63 -19.25
C PHE A 25 21.72 17.68 -20.42
N ARG A 26 21.54 18.10 -21.69
CA ARG A 26 21.77 17.23 -22.86
C ARG A 26 23.17 16.60 -22.88
N ASP A 27 24.17 17.34 -22.43
CA ASP A 27 25.57 16.91 -22.31
C ASP A 27 25.77 15.73 -21.34
N VAL A 28 24.86 15.51 -20.40
CA VAL A 28 24.88 14.39 -19.45
C VAL A 28 23.74 13.39 -19.64
N LEU A 29 22.89 13.60 -20.65
CA LEU A 29 21.80 12.71 -21.05
C LEU A 29 22.17 11.89 -22.31
N CYS A 30 23.01 12.45 -23.18
CA CYS A 30 23.52 11.74 -24.35
C CYS A 30 24.67 10.81 -23.95
N PHE A 31 24.37 9.52 -23.76
CA PHE A 31 25.39 8.48 -23.67
C PHE A 31 25.43 7.69 -24.98
N GLU A 32 26.59 7.62 -25.61
CA GLU A 32 26.81 6.73 -26.75
C GLU A 32 26.55 5.28 -26.30
N GLU A 33 25.74 4.55 -27.07
CA GLU A 33 25.27 3.17 -26.81
C GLU A 33 26.41 2.10 -26.82
N SER A 34 27.64 2.48 -26.52
CA SER A 34 28.86 1.69 -26.75
C SER A 34 29.55 1.23 -25.48
N SER A 35 28.83 0.80 -24.44
CA SER A 35 29.40 -0.16 -23.48
C SER A 35 28.33 -0.88 -22.68
N THR A 36 28.59 -2.15 -22.38
CA THR A 36 27.77 -3.09 -21.58
C THR A 36 27.70 -2.73 -20.09
N ALA A 37 27.57 -1.45 -19.74
CA ALA A 37 27.61 -0.96 -18.36
C ALA A 37 26.21 -0.54 -17.89
N GLU A 38 25.96 -0.74 -16.59
CA GLU A 38 24.75 -0.45 -15.82
C GLU A 38 23.89 0.73 -16.35
N LYS A 39 22.55 0.60 -16.31
CA LYS A 39 21.66 1.70 -16.69
C LYS A 39 22.03 2.94 -15.85
N PRO A 40 22.28 4.11 -16.47
CA PRO A 40 22.61 5.30 -15.73
C PRO A 40 21.46 5.64 -14.78
N TYR A 41 21.82 5.92 -13.52
CA TYR A 41 20.88 6.23 -12.43
C TYR A 41 19.97 5.07 -12.00
N ASP A 42 20.47 3.82 -12.03
CA ASP A 42 19.86 2.73 -11.27
C ASP A 42 20.01 2.96 -9.74
N ALA A 43 19.30 2.16 -8.94
CA ALA A 43 19.27 2.34 -7.49
C ALA A 43 20.66 2.19 -6.83
N ALA A 44 21.53 1.34 -7.36
CA ALA A 44 22.87 1.10 -6.81
C ALA A 44 23.84 2.23 -7.18
N VAL A 45 23.73 2.76 -8.40
CA VAL A 45 24.46 3.94 -8.87
C VAL A 45 24.06 5.18 -8.08
N LEU A 46 22.75 5.39 -7.87
CA LEU A 46 22.23 6.50 -7.07
C LEU A 46 22.76 6.45 -5.64
N ASP A 47 22.72 5.30 -4.98
CA ASP A 47 23.21 5.15 -3.59
C ASP A 47 24.70 5.49 -3.47
N ARG A 48 25.53 5.03 -4.42
CA ARG A 48 26.95 5.40 -4.48
C ARG A 48 27.16 6.90 -4.71
N MET A 49 26.35 7.53 -5.58
CA MET A 49 26.43 8.96 -5.88
C MET A 49 26.06 9.82 -4.67
N ILE A 50 25.02 9.45 -3.92
CA ILE A 50 24.60 10.17 -2.71
C ILE A 50 25.65 10.03 -1.61
N GLN A 51 26.20 8.82 -1.40
CA GLN A 51 27.22 8.57 -0.38
C GLN A 51 28.56 9.25 -0.66
N ALA A 52 28.92 9.42 -1.94
CA ALA A 52 30.12 10.15 -2.35
C ALA A 52 29.96 11.67 -2.24
N CYS A 53 28.75 12.16 -2.03
CA CYS A 53 28.43 13.57 -1.96
C CYS A 53 28.62 14.09 -0.53
N ASP A 54 29.83 14.52 -0.20
CA ASP A 54 30.20 15.14 1.10
C ASP A 54 29.66 16.58 1.21
N GLY A 55 28.37 16.76 0.94
CA GLY A 55 27.69 18.05 0.94
C GLY A 55 27.92 18.91 -0.32
N THR A 56 28.66 18.43 -1.32
CA THR A 56 28.95 19.18 -2.56
C THR A 56 28.50 18.45 -3.82
N ILE A 57 27.78 19.13 -4.73
CA ILE A 57 27.34 18.59 -6.02
C ILE A 57 28.18 19.22 -7.16
N PRO A 58 29.30 18.59 -7.58
CA PRO A 58 30.28 19.22 -8.47
C PRO A 58 29.94 19.13 -9.97
N THR A 59 29.03 18.24 -10.39
CA THR A 59 28.73 18.01 -11.81
C THR A 59 27.23 17.99 -12.11
N LYS A 60 26.84 18.30 -13.35
CA LYS A 60 25.46 18.18 -13.82
C LYS A 60 24.93 16.74 -13.71
N GLY A 61 25.76 15.73 -14.00
CA GLY A 61 25.37 14.33 -13.84
C GLY A 61 25.08 13.97 -12.39
N MET A 62 25.88 14.49 -11.44
CA MET A 62 25.59 14.34 -10.01
C MET A 62 24.31 15.07 -9.61
N LEU A 63 24.11 16.29 -10.07
CA LEU A 63 22.87 17.03 -9.81
C LEU A 63 21.63 16.30 -10.33
N LEU A 64 21.71 15.70 -11.52
CA LEU A 64 20.64 14.90 -12.11
C LEU A 64 20.36 13.62 -11.29
N GLY A 65 21.41 12.93 -10.84
CA GLY A 65 21.28 11.78 -9.93
C GLY A 65 20.61 12.17 -8.60
N HIS A 66 21.04 13.28 -7.99
CA HIS A 66 20.42 13.81 -6.77
C HIS A 66 18.97 14.22 -7.00
N LEU A 67 18.64 14.86 -8.12
CA LEU A 67 17.27 15.22 -8.48
C LEU A 67 16.38 13.97 -8.56
N LYS A 68 16.84 12.91 -9.25
CA LYS A 68 16.12 11.64 -9.33
C LYS A 68 15.93 11.00 -7.95
N TYR A 69 17.00 10.96 -7.15
CA TYR A 69 16.95 10.46 -5.78
C TYR A 69 15.95 11.23 -4.92
N TYR A 70 16.00 12.56 -4.92
CA TYR A 70 15.10 13.39 -4.10
C TYR A 70 13.64 13.27 -4.55
N LEU A 71 13.37 13.18 -5.84
CA LEU A 71 12.01 12.93 -6.32
C LEU A 71 11.50 11.55 -5.88
N GLN A 72 12.33 10.50 -5.98
CA GLN A 72 11.98 9.15 -5.50
C GLN A 72 11.79 9.11 -3.98
N TYR A 73 12.65 9.80 -3.23
CA TYR A 73 12.53 9.97 -1.78
C TYR A 73 11.21 10.67 -1.44
N MET A 74 10.94 11.82 -2.04
CA MET A 74 9.71 12.58 -1.84
C MET A 74 8.47 11.77 -2.24
N TYR A 75 8.53 10.96 -3.29
CA TYR A 75 7.44 10.08 -3.69
C TYR A 75 7.14 9.01 -2.63
N ALA A 76 8.18 8.55 -1.94
CA ALA A 76 8.06 7.59 -0.85
C ALA A 76 7.56 8.23 0.45
N VAL A 77 8.13 9.39 0.81
CA VAL A 77 7.99 9.98 2.16
C VAL A 77 7.03 11.17 2.24
N SER A 78 6.55 11.71 1.13
CA SER A 78 5.57 12.79 1.20
C SER A 78 4.29 12.26 1.87
N PRO A 79 3.69 13.00 2.81
CA PRO A 79 2.36 12.67 3.31
C PRO A 79 1.41 12.58 2.11
N THR A 80 0.41 11.71 2.21
CA THR A 80 -0.67 11.58 1.21
C THR A 80 -1.56 12.82 1.12
N GLU A 81 -1.04 14.01 1.37
CA GLU A 81 -1.63 15.25 0.93
C GLU A 81 -1.56 15.26 -0.61
N GLY A 82 -2.72 15.09 -1.24
CA GLY A 82 -2.83 14.81 -2.66
C GLY A 82 -2.15 15.82 -3.59
N ARG A 83 -1.78 17.02 -3.14
CA ARG A 83 -1.09 18.01 -4.01
C ARG A 83 0.40 17.75 -4.15
N VAL A 84 1.11 17.52 -3.03
CA VAL A 84 2.58 17.33 -3.05
C VAL A 84 2.91 16.00 -3.73
N PHE A 85 2.23 14.92 -3.34
CA PHE A 85 2.44 13.60 -3.94
C PHE A 85 2.20 13.60 -5.46
N MET A 86 1.09 14.20 -5.92
CA MET A 86 0.77 14.28 -7.36
C MET A 86 1.81 15.10 -8.11
N LYS A 87 2.28 16.20 -7.52
CA LYS A 87 3.31 17.05 -8.14
C LYS A 87 4.64 16.31 -8.24
N VAL A 88 5.04 15.57 -7.21
CA VAL A 88 6.25 14.74 -7.25
C VAL A 88 6.11 13.64 -8.30
N SER A 89 4.96 12.96 -8.37
CA SER A 89 4.70 11.93 -9.38
C SER A 89 4.78 12.49 -10.81
N GLN A 90 4.23 13.69 -11.05
CA GLN A 90 4.34 14.39 -12.34
C GLN A 90 5.81 14.67 -12.69
N LEU A 91 6.56 15.23 -11.74
CA LEU A 91 7.97 15.58 -11.95
C LEU A 91 8.84 14.36 -12.23
N ILE A 92 8.55 13.20 -11.63
CA ILE A 92 9.22 11.92 -11.95
C ILE A 92 8.98 11.54 -13.41
N HIS A 93 7.72 11.57 -13.88
CA HIS A 93 7.41 11.21 -15.26
C HIS A 93 8.05 12.18 -16.27
N GLU A 94 8.04 13.47 -15.98
CA GLU A 94 8.72 14.48 -16.81
C GLU A 94 10.23 14.22 -16.88
N LEU A 95 10.85 13.89 -15.75
CA LEU A 95 12.27 13.58 -15.69
C LEU A 95 12.61 12.29 -16.43
N GLU A 96 11.82 11.24 -16.26
CA GLU A 96 12.02 9.94 -16.94
C GLU A 96 11.85 10.08 -18.46
N ALA A 97 10.87 10.85 -18.93
CA ALA A 97 10.72 11.14 -20.36
C ALA A 97 11.96 11.84 -20.96
N CYS A 98 12.60 12.72 -20.19
CA CYS A 98 13.84 13.37 -20.61
C CYS A 98 15.05 12.42 -20.59
N VAL A 99 15.12 11.52 -19.61
CA VAL A 99 16.22 10.56 -19.43
C VAL A 99 16.16 9.41 -20.44
N ASP A 100 14.96 8.91 -20.74
CA ASP A 100 14.75 7.79 -21.67
C ASP A 100 14.65 8.23 -23.14
N GLY A 101 14.86 9.53 -23.43
CA GLY A 101 14.89 10.07 -24.79
C GLY A 101 13.54 10.11 -25.50
N GLN A 102 12.42 9.94 -24.78
CA GLN A 102 11.09 10.11 -25.34
C GLN A 102 10.74 11.60 -25.43
N GLN A 103 11.13 12.25 -26.52
CA GLN A 103 10.60 13.57 -26.88
C GLN A 103 9.10 13.45 -27.19
N SER A 104 8.24 13.77 -26.22
CA SER A 104 6.88 14.19 -26.55
C SER A 104 6.89 15.69 -26.79
N GLY A 105 7.01 16.07 -28.06
CA GLY A 105 6.73 17.42 -28.52
C GLY A 105 5.23 17.72 -28.38
N ALA A 106 4.81 18.14 -27.19
CA ALA A 106 3.53 18.79 -26.98
C ALA A 106 3.70 19.83 -25.86
N SER A 107 3.90 21.08 -26.25
CA SER A 107 3.76 22.22 -25.35
C SER A 107 2.31 22.27 -24.87
N VAL A 108 2.05 21.85 -23.64
CA VAL A 108 0.77 22.11 -22.97
C VAL A 108 0.87 23.51 -22.38
N ASP A 109 0.17 24.45 -23.03
CA ASP A 109 -0.03 25.80 -22.53
C ASP A 109 -0.91 25.75 -21.28
N TYR A 110 -0.36 26.11 -20.12
CA TYR A 110 -1.07 26.10 -18.83
C TYR A 110 -1.72 27.46 -18.50
N ALA A 111 -1.69 28.43 -19.42
CA ALA A 111 -2.42 29.68 -19.27
C ALA A 111 -3.92 29.48 -19.60
N GLY A 112 -4.66 28.83 -18.70
CA GLY A 112 -6.11 28.71 -18.83
C GLY A 112 -6.71 27.36 -18.44
N VAL A 113 -5.92 26.44 -17.89
CA VAL A 113 -6.49 25.23 -17.29
C VAL A 113 -7.11 25.66 -15.96
N ALA A 114 -8.41 25.99 -16.01
CA ALA A 114 -9.27 25.86 -14.86
C ALA A 114 -8.92 24.52 -14.22
N VAL A 115 -8.38 24.57 -13.01
CA VAL A 115 -8.04 23.39 -12.22
C VAL A 115 -9.34 22.65 -12.03
N VAL A 116 -9.62 21.70 -12.93
CA VAL A 116 -10.53 20.61 -12.63
C VAL A 116 -9.75 19.82 -11.61
N ILE A 117 -10.00 20.15 -10.34
CA ILE A 117 -9.67 19.33 -9.20
C ILE A 117 -10.40 18.01 -9.49
N GLU A 118 -9.73 17.06 -10.16
CA GLU A 118 -10.22 15.69 -10.09
C GLU A 118 -10.05 15.28 -8.64
N PRO A 119 -11.16 15.01 -7.93
CA PRO A 119 -11.08 14.74 -6.54
C PRO A 119 -10.71 13.26 -6.36
N GLU A 120 -9.88 13.00 -5.35
CA GLU A 120 -10.00 11.84 -4.48
C GLU A 120 -9.28 10.51 -4.83
N PRO A 121 -9.10 9.62 -3.81
CA PRO A 121 -8.84 8.16 -3.88
C PRO A 121 -9.53 7.32 -4.99
N MET A 122 -10.33 7.93 -5.86
CA MET A 122 -10.93 7.33 -7.04
C MET A 122 -9.89 6.79 -8.04
N SER A 123 -8.72 7.41 -8.20
CA SER A 123 -7.71 6.89 -9.16
C SER A 123 -7.14 5.53 -8.78
N PHE A 124 -6.97 5.27 -7.47
CA PHE A 124 -6.52 3.99 -6.95
C PHE A 124 -7.59 2.91 -7.14
N LEU A 125 -8.84 3.22 -6.78
CA LEU A 125 -9.96 2.30 -6.99
C LEU A 125 -10.13 1.94 -8.47
N VAL A 126 -10.09 2.93 -9.36
CA VAL A 126 -10.15 2.72 -10.81
C VAL A 126 -9.00 1.84 -11.30
N LYS A 127 -7.78 2.01 -10.76
CA LYS A 127 -6.65 1.14 -11.07
C LYS A 127 -6.90 -0.30 -10.60
N LEU A 128 -7.34 -0.49 -9.36
CA LEU A 128 -7.65 -1.82 -8.82
C LEU A 128 -8.75 -2.50 -9.62
N GLU A 129 -9.80 -1.76 -9.97
CA GLU A 129 -10.92 -2.22 -10.79
C GLU A 129 -10.45 -2.65 -12.17
N ARG A 130 -9.59 -1.86 -12.82
CA ARG A 130 -9.01 -2.20 -14.13
C ARG A 130 -8.15 -3.46 -14.05
N GLU A 131 -7.28 -3.59 -13.04
CA GLU A 131 -6.47 -4.80 -12.85
C GLU A 131 -7.34 -6.03 -12.59
N TYR A 132 -8.42 -5.88 -11.82
CA TYR A 132 -9.40 -6.93 -11.59
C TYR A 132 -10.12 -7.35 -12.88
N ASP A 133 -10.58 -6.39 -13.68
CA ASP A 133 -11.31 -6.64 -14.92
C ASP A 133 -10.43 -7.27 -16.00
N ASN A 134 -9.14 -6.92 -16.02
CA ASN A 134 -8.15 -7.50 -16.92
C ASN A 134 -7.71 -8.93 -16.51
N PHE A 135 -8.18 -9.44 -15.37
CA PHE A 135 -7.86 -10.79 -14.95
C PHE A 135 -8.66 -11.82 -15.75
N ASN A 136 -7.99 -12.53 -16.65
CA ASN A 136 -8.63 -13.41 -17.64
C ASN A 136 -9.32 -14.67 -17.08
N ARG A 137 -9.28 -14.91 -15.76
CA ARG A 137 -9.90 -16.08 -15.09
C ARG A 137 -10.99 -15.70 -14.08
N THR A 138 -11.64 -14.56 -14.26
CA THR A 138 -12.76 -14.12 -13.40
C THR A 138 -13.96 -15.07 -13.43
N ILE A 139 -14.25 -15.72 -14.56
CA ILE A 139 -15.34 -16.72 -14.68
C ILE A 139 -15.11 -17.92 -13.78
N ASP A 140 -13.86 -18.41 -13.71
CA ASP A 140 -13.50 -19.52 -12.82
C ASP A 140 -13.83 -19.15 -11.37
N LEU A 141 -13.45 -17.94 -10.94
CA LEU A 141 -13.65 -17.46 -9.58
C LEU A 141 -15.12 -17.33 -9.16
N GLU A 142 -16.00 -16.91 -10.07
CA GLU A 142 -17.45 -16.89 -9.79
C GLU A 142 -18.03 -18.31 -9.70
N THR A 143 -17.50 -19.27 -10.47
CA THR A 143 -17.93 -20.67 -10.42
C THR A 143 -17.59 -21.34 -9.08
N PHE A 144 -16.53 -20.89 -8.41
CA PHE A 144 -16.11 -21.41 -7.10
C PHE A 144 -16.82 -20.76 -5.91
N ARG A 145 -17.52 -19.66 -6.15
CA ARG A 145 -18.38 -19.01 -5.17
C ARG A 145 -19.44 -20.04 -4.76
N HIS A 146 -19.55 -20.32 -3.46
CA HIS A 146 -20.51 -21.27 -2.86
C HIS A 146 -20.11 -22.76 -2.81
N THR A 147 -18.83 -23.12 -2.94
CA THR A 147 -18.36 -24.50 -2.68
C THR A 147 -18.40 -24.85 -1.18
N ASN A 148 -19.56 -25.27 -0.63
CA ASN A 148 -19.75 -25.89 0.71
C ASN A 148 -18.81 -25.39 1.82
N ALA A 149 -18.51 -24.09 1.86
CA ALA A 149 -17.43 -23.59 2.70
C ALA A 149 -17.88 -23.65 4.17
N PRO A 150 -17.06 -24.19 5.08
CA PRO A 150 -17.41 -24.24 6.50
C PRO A 150 -17.72 -22.83 7.01
N ARG A 151 -18.89 -22.67 7.63
CA ARG A 151 -19.47 -21.39 8.10
C ARG A 151 -18.68 -20.69 9.21
N LYS A 152 -17.47 -21.16 9.54
CA LYS A 152 -16.64 -20.65 10.64
C LYS A 152 -15.17 -20.67 10.28
N PHE A 153 -14.42 -19.72 10.82
CA PHE A 153 -12.96 -19.77 10.90
C PHE A 153 -12.53 -20.86 11.87
N THR A 154 -11.43 -21.52 11.53
CA THR A 154 -10.76 -22.54 12.34
C THR A 154 -9.46 -21.99 12.93
N PRO A 155 -8.87 -22.67 13.94
CA PRO A 155 -7.54 -22.33 14.43
C PRO A 155 -6.46 -22.38 13.33
N SER A 156 -6.61 -23.26 12.32
CA SER A 156 -5.70 -23.34 11.18
C SER A 156 -5.80 -22.10 10.30
N ASP A 157 -7.02 -21.67 9.96
CA ASP A 157 -7.24 -20.43 9.18
C ASP A 157 -6.59 -19.23 9.87
N LEU A 158 -6.71 -19.17 11.20
CA LEU A 158 -6.11 -18.11 12.00
C LEU A 158 -4.58 -18.16 11.92
N TYR A 159 -4.00 -19.35 12.13
CA TYR A 159 -2.55 -19.55 12.07
C TYR A 159 -1.99 -19.19 10.69
N ASP A 160 -2.66 -19.58 9.61
CA ASP A 160 -2.25 -19.26 8.24
C ASP A 160 -2.24 -17.75 7.98
N ALA A 161 -3.19 -17.00 8.55
CA ALA A 161 -3.33 -15.55 8.33
C ALA A 161 -2.35 -14.68 9.13
N ILE A 162 -2.03 -15.06 10.38
CA ILE A 162 -1.19 -14.22 11.28
C ILE A 162 0.17 -14.84 11.63
N GLY A 163 0.35 -16.15 11.41
CA GLY A 163 1.59 -16.87 11.65
C GLY A 163 1.89 -17.16 13.13
N ALA A 164 3.09 -17.68 13.38
CA ALA A 164 3.57 -18.05 14.70
C ALA A 164 3.99 -16.87 15.59
N THR A 165 3.96 -15.63 15.11
CA THR A 165 4.42 -14.43 15.86
C THR A 165 3.59 -14.10 17.11
N HIS A 166 2.51 -14.84 17.40
CA HIS A 166 1.80 -14.81 18.69
C HIS A 166 2.18 -15.96 19.64
N ASP A 167 2.99 -16.92 19.21
CA ASP A 167 3.63 -17.87 20.12
C ASP A 167 4.93 -17.22 20.62
N SER A 168 4.92 -16.77 21.88
CA SER A 168 6.20 -16.57 22.56
C SER A 168 6.99 -17.88 22.49
N PRO A 169 8.29 -17.86 22.14
CA PRO A 169 9.10 -19.06 21.89
C PRO A 169 9.42 -19.87 23.17
N THR A 170 8.70 -19.66 24.26
CA THR A 170 8.81 -20.46 25.47
C THR A 170 8.18 -21.83 25.25
N LYS A 171 8.95 -22.90 25.50
CA LYS A 171 8.57 -24.33 25.41
C LYS A 171 7.30 -24.74 26.19
N HIS A 172 6.66 -23.81 26.89
CA HIS A 172 5.32 -23.96 27.46
C HIS A 172 4.40 -22.89 26.89
N ARG A 173 3.34 -23.30 26.18
CA ARG A 173 2.22 -22.40 25.84
C ARG A 173 1.63 -21.86 27.14
N SER A 174 1.74 -20.55 27.36
CA SER A 174 1.07 -19.94 28.49
C SER A 174 -0.45 -20.03 28.29
N PRO A 175 -1.24 -20.31 29.34
CA PRO A 175 -2.70 -20.36 29.25
C PRO A 175 -3.30 -19.09 28.65
N ALA A 176 -2.69 -17.93 28.91
CA ALA A 176 -3.11 -16.64 28.39
C ALA A 176 -3.03 -16.54 26.85
N ALA A 177 -1.99 -17.08 26.22
CA ALA A 177 -1.84 -17.05 24.76
C ALA A 177 -2.86 -17.96 24.05
N SER A 178 -3.24 -19.09 24.68
CA SER A 178 -4.35 -19.92 24.18
C SER A 178 -5.69 -19.21 24.31
N THR A 179 -5.96 -18.55 25.43
CA THR A 179 -7.22 -17.82 25.64
C THR A 179 -7.40 -16.69 24.64
N GLN A 180 -6.34 -15.91 24.36
CA GLN A 180 -6.39 -14.82 23.40
C GLN A 180 -6.69 -15.30 21.96
N ARG A 181 -6.14 -16.45 21.55
CA ARG A 181 -6.47 -17.03 20.23
C ARG A 181 -7.91 -17.49 20.13
N THR A 182 -8.42 -18.11 21.20
CA THR A 182 -9.82 -18.50 21.26
C THR A 182 -10.74 -17.27 21.18
N GLU A 183 -10.39 -16.19 21.89
CA GLU A 183 -11.13 -14.93 21.82
C GLU A 183 -11.10 -14.32 20.42
N LEU A 184 -9.93 -14.25 19.78
CA LEU A 184 -9.80 -13.77 18.40
C LEU A 184 -10.63 -14.62 17.42
N LEU A 185 -10.61 -15.93 17.57
CA LEU A 185 -11.40 -16.84 16.74
C LEU A 185 -12.91 -16.63 16.94
N ASN A 186 -13.35 -16.40 18.18
CA ASN A 186 -14.74 -16.09 18.50
C ASN A 186 -15.15 -14.77 17.84
N VAL A 187 -14.35 -13.70 18.01
CA VAL A 187 -14.62 -12.40 17.38
C VAL A 187 -14.73 -12.52 15.86
N MET A 188 -13.82 -13.25 15.20
CA MET A 188 -13.90 -13.46 13.76
C MET A 188 -15.18 -14.18 13.33
N ASN A 189 -15.61 -15.18 14.11
CA ASN A 189 -16.82 -15.93 13.84
C ASN A 189 -18.09 -15.11 14.12
N ASP A 190 -18.10 -14.29 15.17
CA ASP A 190 -19.21 -13.39 15.47
C ASP A 190 -19.39 -12.35 14.35
N ILE A 191 -18.28 -11.78 13.87
CA ILE A 191 -18.29 -10.89 12.69
C ILE A 191 -18.84 -11.63 11.47
N LEU A 192 -18.38 -12.86 11.22
CA LEU A 192 -18.82 -13.66 10.08
C LEU A 192 -20.34 -13.96 10.13
N LEU A 193 -20.88 -14.19 11.32
CA LEU A 193 -22.30 -14.51 11.55
C LEU A 193 -23.21 -13.28 11.51
N ASP A 194 -22.70 -12.09 11.79
CA ASP A 194 -23.46 -10.84 11.68
C ASP A 194 -23.78 -10.52 10.22
N THR A 195 -25.04 -10.62 9.82
CA THR A 195 -25.50 -10.33 8.46
C THR A 195 -25.95 -8.89 8.25
N SER A 196 -25.99 -8.06 9.31
CA SER A 196 -26.41 -6.66 9.22
C SER A 196 -25.41 -5.79 8.46
N CYS A 197 -24.14 -6.19 8.46
CA CYS A 197 -23.06 -5.48 7.80
C CYS A 197 -21.93 -6.43 7.35
N MET A 198 -21.07 -5.92 6.47
CA MET A 198 -19.82 -6.58 6.10
C MET A 198 -18.79 -6.45 7.24
N ILE A 199 -18.68 -5.25 7.82
CA ILE A 199 -17.86 -4.97 9.00
C ILE A 199 -18.35 -3.67 9.64
N SER A 200 -18.42 -3.60 10.97
CA SER A 200 -18.62 -2.33 11.69
C SER A 200 -17.30 -1.77 12.22
N PHE A 201 -17.26 -0.47 12.52
CA PHE A 201 -16.09 0.14 13.15
C PHE A 201 -15.73 -0.54 14.47
N ALA A 202 -16.72 -0.86 15.29
CA ALA A 202 -16.53 -1.58 16.55
C ALA A 202 -15.95 -2.98 16.33
N GLN A 203 -16.40 -3.70 15.30
CA GLN A 203 -15.87 -5.01 14.95
C GLN A 203 -14.42 -4.95 14.47
N LEU A 204 -14.05 -3.92 13.68
CA LEU A 204 -12.66 -3.70 13.26
C LEU A 204 -11.74 -3.46 14.47
N VAL A 205 -12.19 -2.62 15.41
CA VAL A 205 -11.45 -2.33 16.65
C VAL A 205 -11.34 -3.59 17.52
N ALA A 206 -12.42 -4.36 17.67
CA ALA A 206 -12.44 -5.61 18.44
C ALA A 206 -11.48 -6.66 17.85
N LEU A 207 -11.46 -6.79 16.53
CA LEU A 207 -10.52 -7.66 15.81
C LEU A 207 -9.08 -7.27 16.13
N HIS A 208 -8.75 -5.98 16.05
CA HIS A 208 -7.41 -5.49 16.35
C HIS A 208 -7.04 -5.67 17.83
N LYS A 209 -7.99 -5.42 18.75
CA LYS A 209 -7.77 -5.58 20.20
C LYS A 209 -7.29 -6.97 20.57
N CYS A 210 -7.85 -8.00 19.93
CA CYS A 210 -7.49 -9.40 20.19
C CYS A 210 -6.11 -9.79 19.64
N LEU A 211 -5.49 -8.97 18.78
CA LEU A 211 -4.15 -9.24 18.27
C LEU A 211 -3.05 -8.82 19.26
N LEU A 212 -3.24 -7.76 20.03
CA LEU A 212 -2.17 -7.26 20.89
C LEU A 212 -2.28 -7.81 22.32
N PRO A 213 -1.16 -8.09 23.01
CA PRO A 213 -1.20 -8.53 24.40
C PRO A 213 -1.98 -7.53 25.27
N PRO A 214 -2.86 -7.99 26.18
CA PRO A 214 -3.65 -7.10 27.04
C PRO A 214 -2.79 -6.14 27.87
N SER A 215 -1.61 -6.61 28.29
CA SER A 215 -0.64 -5.85 29.08
C SER A 215 -0.11 -4.60 28.37
N GLY A 216 -0.19 -4.54 27.03
CA GLY A 216 0.31 -3.41 26.26
C GLY A 216 -0.65 -2.23 26.20
N GLY A 217 -1.94 -2.40 26.54
CA GLY A 217 -2.96 -1.34 26.51
C GLY A 217 -3.24 -0.70 25.13
N ARG A 218 -2.53 -1.13 24.07
CA ARG A 218 -2.61 -0.56 22.71
C ARG A 218 -3.58 -1.30 21.78
N GLY A 219 -4.14 -2.43 22.24
CA GLY A 219 -5.11 -3.20 21.48
C GLY A 219 -6.36 -2.37 21.16
N GLY A 220 -6.67 -2.24 19.87
CA GLY A 220 -7.81 -1.43 19.40
C GLY A 220 -7.61 0.09 19.46
N VAL A 221 -6.44 0.58 19.87
CA VAL A 221 -6.18 2.02 20.02
C VAL A 221 -5.65 2.60 18.72
N ILE A 222 -6.38 3.57 18.16
CA ILE A 222 -5.96 4.33 16.99
C ILE A 222 -4.75 5.19 17.36
N ARG A 223 -3.72 5.19 16.50
CA ARG A 223 -2.52 5.99 16.75
C ARG A 223 -2.81 7.49 16.71
N THR A 224 -2.11 8.24 17.54
CA THR A 224 -2.14 9.71 17.55
C THR A 224 -0.91 10.35 16.92
N ASP A 225 0.08 9.53 16.55
CA ASP A 225 1.35 9.96 15.97
C ASP A 225 1.47 9.53 14.49
N SER A 226 2.39 10.17 13.78
CA SER A 226 2.77 9.77 12.42
C SER A 226 3.32 8.34 12.39
N ALA A 227 3.03 7.62 11.31
CA ALA A 227 3.54 6.27 11.09
C ALA A 227 4.24 6.16 9.74
N VAL A 228 5.35 5.43 9.74
CA VAL A 228 6.12 5.10 8.54
C VAL A 228 6.32 3.59 8.46
N GLY A 229 6.27 3.05 7.25
CA GLY A 229 6.54 1.65 6.94
C GLY A 229 7.76 1.54 6.04
N TYR A 230 8.55 0.48 6.19
CA TYR A 230 9.63 0.20 5.26
C TYR A 230 9.06 -0.40 3.96
N ALA A 231 9.36 0.20 2.81
CA ALA A 231 8.93 -0.31 1.50
C ALA A 231 10.08 -1.04 0.78
N SER A 232 11.27 -0.44 0.73
CA SER A 232 12.51 -1.03 0.21
C SER A 232 13.73 -0.27 0.75
N SER A 233 14.95 -0.67 0.37
CA SER A 233 16.18 -0.01 0.84
C SER A 233 16.15 1.49 0.54
N GLY A 234 16.19 2.31 1.60
CA GLY A 234 16.10 3.77 1.49
C GLY A 234 14.71 4.33 1.20
N VAL A 235 13.67 3.50 1.05
CA VAL A 235 12.31 3.91 0.70
C VAL A 235 11.36 3.60 1.86
N TYR A 236 10.89 4.65 2.52
CA TYR A 236 9.86 4.57 3.55
C TYR A 236 8.53 4.97 2.95
N ARG A 237 7.48 4.25 3.27
CA ARG A 237 6.10 4.64 3.01
C ARG A 237 5.58 5.44 4.19
N VAL A 238 5.09 6.63 3.92
CA VAL A 238 4.35 7.41 4.92
C VAL A 238 2.87 7.06 4.85
N PHE A 239 2.28 6.80 6.02
CA PHE A 239 0.86 6.52 6.15
C PHE A 239 0.07 7.79 6.45
N LEU A 240 -1.25 7.69 6.37
CA LEU A 240 -2.17 8.81 6.56
C LEU A 240 -1.86 9.63 7.85
N PRO A 241 -1.95 10.96 7.86
CA PRO A 241 -1.75 11.74 9.09
C PRO A 241 -2.67 11.30 10.22
N ALA A 242 -2.16 11.28 11.46
CA ALA A 242 -2.90 10.73 12.61
C ALA A 242 -4.26 11.40 12.84
N GLY A 243 -4.34 12.72 12.62
CA GLY A 243 -5.59 13.49 12.72
C GLY A 243 -6.69 13.06 11.76
N GLU A 244 -6.34 12.39 10.65
CA GLU A 244 -7.28 11.97 9.61
C GLU A 244 -7.69 10.49 9.72
N VAL A 245 -6.94 9.68 10.49
CA VAL A 245 -7.14 8.23 10.58
C VAL A 245 -8.56 7.86 10.98
N SER A 246 -9.13 8.55 11.97
CA SER A 246 -10.47 8.23 12.46
C SER A 246 -11.55 8.46 11.40
N ALA A 247 -11.48 9.59 10.68
CA ALA A 247 -12.41 9.89 9.59
C ALA A 247 -12.24 8.91 8.43
N ALA A 248 -10.99 8.62 8.04
CA ALA A 248 -10.68 7.67 6.99
C ALA A 248 -11.17 6.25 7.32
N LEU A 249 -11.06 5.80 8.56
CA LEU A 249 -11.60 4.51 8.99
C LEU A 249 -13.14 4.45 8.88
N GLN A 250 -13.84 5.54 9.19
CA GLN A 250 -15.29 5.58 9.00
C GLN A 250 -15.66 5.49 7.51
N SER A 251 -15.00 6.27 6.66
CA SER A 251 -15.19 6.21 5.21
C SER A 251 -14.85 4.84 4.63
N PHE A 252 -13.76 4.22 5.09
CA PHE A 252 -13.32 2.88 4.72
C PHE A 252 -14.37 1.81 5.08
N VAL A 253 -14.89 1.84 6.31
CA VAL A 253 -15.96 0.94 6.75
C VAL A 253 -17.23 1.16 5.91
N GLN A 254 -17.61 2.41 5.63
CA GLN A 254 -18.76 2.70 4.77
C GLN A 254 -18.57 2.17 3.35
N ALA A 255 -17.37 2.34 2.77
CA ALA A 255 -17.04 1.86 1.43
C ALA A 255 -17.19 0.33 1.35
N ILE A 256 -16.60 -0.42 2.28
CA ILE A 256 -16.70 -1.89 2.33
C ILE A 256 -18.17 -2.34 2.45
N ASN A 257 -18.97 -1.69 3.29
CA ASN A 257 -20.37 -2.08 3.50
C ASN A 257 -21.29 -1.80 2.30
N ARG A 258 -20.98 -0.78 1.50
CA ARG A 258 -21.71 -0.47 0.26
C ARG A 258 -21.29 -1.37 -0.90
N TRP A 259 -20.15 -2.04 -0.78
CA TRP A 259 -19.54 -2.80 -1.85
C TRP A 259 -20.27 -4.14 -2.07
N LYS A 260 -21.00 -4.23 -3.19
CA LYS A 260 -21.77 -5.44 -3.55
C LYS A 260 -21.23 -6.19 -4.76
N GLN A 261 -20.61 -5.47 -5.69
CA GLN A 261 -20.07 -6.03 -6.94
C GLN A 261 -18.63 -6.50 -6.73
N ARG A 262 -18.11 -7.48 -7.48
CA ARG A 262 -16.69 -7.91 -7.37
C ARG A 262 -16.23 -8.25 -5.93
N PRO A 263 -16.81 -9.28 -5.28
CA PRO A 263 -16.51 -9.67 -3.90
C PRO A 263 -15.02 -9.76 -3.52
N LEU A 264 -14.22 -10.37 -4.39
CA LEU A 264 -12.79 -10.57 -4.16
C LEU A 264 -12.02 -9.25 -4.23
N LEU A 265 -12.46 -8.31 -5.07
CA LEU A 265 -11.89 -6.97 -5.10
C LEU A 265 -12.17 -6.22 -3.79
N CYS A 266 -13.37 -6.36 -3.23
CA CYS A 266 -13.70 -5.80 -1.90
C CYS A 266 -12.80 -6.39 -0.80
N ALA A 267 -12.58 -7.71 -0.81
CA ALA A 267 -11.69 -8.37 0.14
C ALA A 267 -10.24 -7.88 0.03
N TYR A 268 -9.73 -7.74 -1.20
CA TYR A 268 -8.40 -7.18 -1.44
C TYR A 268 -8.31 -5.71 -1.04
N TYR A 269 -9.31 -4.90 -1.38
CA TYR A 269 -9.40 -3.49 -0.98
C TYR A 269 -9.32 -3.34 0.55
N ALA A 270 -10.06 -4.17 1.29
CA ALA A 270 -10.04 -4.17 2.75
C ALA A 270 -8.65 -4.44 3.32
N PHE A 271 -7.90 -5.36 2.71
CA PHE A 271 -6.50 -5.62 3.06
C PHE A 271 -5.58 -4.45 2.69
N ALA A 272 -5.58 -4.05 1.41
CA ALA A 272 -4.64 -3.11 0.83
C ALA A 272 -4.77 -1.71 1.44
N VAL A 273 -6.00 -1.19 1.60
CA VAL A 273 -6.22 0.15 2.15
C VAL A 273 -5.77 0.25 3.61
N LEU A 274 -6.06 -0.78 4.41
CA LEU A 274 -5.71 -0.76 5.82
C LEU A 274 -4.19 -0.80 6.03
N VAL A 275 -3.45 -1.60 5.24
CA VAL A 275 -2.01 -1.82 5.45
C VAL A 275 -1.12 -0.88 4.64
N PHE A 276 -1.57 -0.43 3.46
CA PHE A 276 -0.78 0.41 2.57
C PHE A 276 -1.09 1.91 2.66
N TYR A 277 -2.22 2.31 3.25
CA TYR A 277 -2.62 3.72 3.26
C TYR A 277 -2.98 4.23 4.65
N ILE A 278 -3.99 3.64 5.30
CA ILE A 278 -4.49 4.17 6.59
C ILE A 278 -3.52 3.86 7.72
N HIS A 279 -3.13 2.59 7.87
CA HIS A 279 -2.25 2.09 8.92
C HIS A 279 -2.64 2.59 10.33
N PRO A 280 -3.86 2.28 10.79
CA PRO A 280 -4.50 3.02 11.88
C PRO A 280 -3.94 2.76 13.28
N PHE A 281 -3.22 1.67 13.49
CA PHE A 281 -2.75 1.24 14.81
C PHE A 281 -1.24 1.37 14.96
N HIS A 282 -0.73 1.36 16.19
CA HIS A 282 0.73 1.40 16.45
C HIS A 282 1.47 0.12 16.04
N ASP A 283 0.79 -1.03 16.10
CA ASP A 283 1.29 -2.34 15.64
C ASP A 283 0.07 -3.15 15.19
N GLY A 284 0.28 -4.31 14.56
CA GLY A 284 -0.79 -5.26 14.24
C GLY A 284 -1.52 -4.97 12.94
N ASN A 285 -1.22 -3.86 12.25
CA ASN A 285 -1.93 -3.43 11.03
C ASN A 285 -1.95 -4.52 9.95
N GLY A 286 -0.80 -5.11 9.62
CA GLY A 286 -0.74 -6.17 8.59
C GLY A 286 -1.52 -7.43 9.00
N ARG A 287 -1.51 -7.80 10.29
CA ARG A 287 -2.27 -8.94 10.80
C ARG A 287 -3.78 -8.66 10.75
N CYS A 288 -4.19 -7.48 11.22
CA CYS A 288 -5.57 -7.02 11.18
C CYS A 288 -6.10 -6.95 9.74
N ALA A 289 -5.31 -6.43 8.80
CA ALA A 289 -5.66 -6.31 7.39
C ALA A 289 -5.91 -7.68 6.73
N ARG A 290 -5.05 -8.67 7.01
CA ARG A 290 -5.22 -10.02 6.47
C ARG A 290 -6.46 -10.71 7.03
N LEU A 291 -6.70 -10.58 8.33
CA LEU A 291 -7.90 -11.11 8.95
C LEU A 291 -9.16 -10.44 8.40
N LEU A 292 -9.17 -9.13 8.27
CA LEU A 292 -10.28 -8.38 7.70
C LEU A 292 -10.57 -8.79 6.25
N GLY A 293 -9.56 -8.84 5.39
CA GLY A 293 -9.73 -9.28 3.99
C GLY A 293 -10.27 -10.71 3.90
N ASN A 294 -9.78 -11.62 4.76
CA ASN A 294 -10.30 -12.99 4.83
C ASN A 294 -11.75 -13.06 5.34
N VAL A 295 -12.14 -12.23 6.32
CA VAL A 295 -13.52 -12.14 6.81
C VAL A 295 -14.45 -11.67 5.68
N VAL A 296 -14.06 -10.63 4.94
CA VAL A 296 -14.82 -10.12 3.78
C VAL A 296 -14.96 -11.21 2.71
N ALA A 297 -13.86 -11.86 2.33
CA ALA A 297 -13.89 -12.97 1.37
C ALA A 297 -14.83 -14.10 1.82
N LYS A 298 -14.77 -14.48 3.11
CA LYS A 298 -15.58 -15.57 3.66
C LYS A 298 -17.06 -15.22 3.76
N LYS A 299 -17.42 -13.97 4.05
CA LYS A 299 -18.80 -13.48 3.98
C LYS A 299 -19.40 -13.60 2.58
N PHE A 300 -18.59 -13.50 1.53
CA PHE A 300 -19.02 -13.73 0.16
C PHE A 300 -18.94 -15.19 -0.31
N GLY A 301 -18.55 -16.12 0.58
CA GLY A 301 -18.50 -17.55 0.29
C GLY A 301 -17.16 -18.07 -0.24
N TYR A 302 -16.09 -17.27 -0.15
CA TYR A 302 -14.74 -17.70 -0.51
C TYR A 302 -14.00 -18.27 0.71
N ARG A 303 -12.95 -19.06 0.45
CA ARG A 303 -12.03 -19.51 1.51
C ARG A 303 -11.10 -18.37 1.93
N PRO A 304 -10.47 -18.42 3.12
CA PRO A 304 -9.39 -17.50 3.48
C PRO A 304 -8.24 -17.59 2.47
N ILE A 305 -7.79 -16.45 1.93
CA ILE A 305 -6.78 -16.36 0.87
C ILE A 305 -5.48 -15.73 1.38
N LEU A 306 -5.59 -14.71 2.24
CA LEU A 306 -4.47 -13.93 2.73
C LEU A 306 -3.76 -14.67 3.87
N ARG A 307 -2.45 -14.83 3.73
CA ARG A 307 -1.57 -15.58 4.64
C ARG A 307 -0.53 -14.68 5.29
N ALA A 308 0.09 -15.13 6.37
CA ALA A 308 1.10 -14.39 7.11
C ALA A 308 2.31 -13.95 6.26
N SER A 309 2.62 -14.69 5.19
CA SER A 309 3.63 -14.36 4.19
C SER A 309 3.29 -13.12 3.35
N ASP A 310 2.00 -12.77 3.27
CA ASP A 310 1.49 -11.71 2.41
C ASP A 310 1.65 -10.36 3.10
N LYS A 311 2.88 -9.86 3.10
CA LYS A 311 3.25 -8.52 3.61
C LYS A 311 2.96 -7.45 2.56
N THR A 312 3.25 -7.78 1.30
CA THR A 312 2.94 -7.01 0.10
C THR A 312 2.30 -7.99 -0.89
N LEU A 313 1.18 -7.59 -1.49
CA LEU A 313 0.46 -8.43 -2.44
C LEU A 313 -0.24 -7.50 -3.43
N GLN A 314 -0.12 -7.77 -4.72
CA GLN A 314 -0.84 -7.05 -5.77
C GLN A 314 -2.19 -7.71 -6.09
N VAL A 315 -3.09 -7.02 -6.80
CA VAL A 315 -4.42 -7.56 -7.16
C VAL A 315 -4.27 -8.84 -7.99
N GLY A 316 -3.46 -8.81 -9.04
CA GLY A 316 -3.27 -9.98 -9.91
C GLY A 316 -2.76 -11.21 -9.15
N GLU A 317 -1.82 -11.02 -8.23
CA GLU A 317 -1.29 -12.08 -7.36
C GLU A 317 -2.36 -12.62 -6.41
N PHE A 318 -3.16 -11.73 -5.81
CA PHE A 318 -4.28 -12.11 -4.95
C PHE A 318 -5.32 -12.95 -5.72
N MET A 319 -5.65 -12.54 -6.94
CA MET A 319 -6.60 -13.25 -7.80
C MET A 319 -6.07 -14.63 -8.20
N GLN A 320 -4.80 -14.71 -8.63
CA GLN A 320 -4.15 -15.97 -8.98
C GLN A 320 -4.08 -16.93 -7.77
N LYS A 321 -3.75 -16.41 -6.58
CA LYS A 321 -3.77 -17.20 -5.34
C LYS A 321 -5.16 -17.72 -5.01
N THR A 322 -6.20 -16.92 -5.25
CA THR A 322 -7.59 -17.34 -5.06
C THR A 322 -7.93 -18.50 -5.98
N VAL A 323 -7.56 -18.42 -7.26
CA VAL A 323 -7.77 -19.51 -8.22
C VAL A 323 -7.08 -20.80 -7.74
N VAL A 324 -5.79 -20.73 -7.40
CA VAL A 324 -5.02 -21.91 -6.94
C VAL A 324 -5.63 -22.51 -5.67
N ALA A 325 -6.04 -21.67 -4.71
CA ALA A 325 -6.68 -22.13 -3.48
C ALA A 325 -8.01 -22.87 -3.74
N MET A 326 -8.75 -22.46 -4.78
CA MET A 326 -10.00 -23.10 -5.18
C MET A 326 -9.79 -24.37 -6.00
N GLU A 327 -8.72 -24.45 -6.79
CA GLU A 327 -8.36 -25.66 -7.53
C GLU A 327 -7.90 -26.79 -6.60
N ILE A 328 -7.08 -26.48 -5.58
CA ILE A 328 -6.62 -27.45 -4.56
C ILE A 328 -7.79 -28.00 -3.73
N ALA A 329 -8.87 -27.23 -3.63
CA ALA A 329 -10.05 -27.59 -2.85
C ALA A 329 -11.00 -28.58 -3.56
N ARG A 330 -10.75 -28.88 -4.85
CA ARG A 330 -11.47 -29.91 -5.62
C ARG A 330 -11.03 -31.31 -5.22
#